data_AF-A0A0B3AYY8-F1
#
_entry.id   AF-A0A0B3AYY8-F1
#
_cell.length_a   1.000
_cell.length_b   1.000
_cell.length_c   1.000
_cell.angle_alpha   90.00
_cell.angle_beta   90.00
_cell.angle_gamma   90.00
#
_symmetry.space_group_name_H-M   'P 1'
#
loop_
_entity.id
_entity.type
_entity.pdbx_description
1 polymer ?
#
loop_
_entity_poly.entity_id
_entity_poly.type
_entity_poly.pdbx_seq_one_letter_code
_entity_poly.pdbx_strand_id
1 'polypeptide(L)'
;MKPQKPKSKSKNNFMSKIKKFFTIPEEVFEEEPSPQFERHKLFTLTRTNIFIGLFLFLLIINTLIIFDVNFIYLRQILGFLFLITVPGIVLMLCFKIRNIDFWEYLVYTVGLSISFIMFAGLIVNWTLPWLNITDKPLSLFPILICFNIFLIILGIIAYKINKDFKPRDFTLPKFDTLNNIFFTIPMFFPVLSILGAFLLNNHGPNILTMIMLGGIAVYVLLLTIFRKRWDKNIWPWAIWMIGLSILLSWWLRSWYVSGVDSNLEFLVFQLTKNNSFWSINNYRNAYNAMLSLTILPTILSNLSNTENHFVFKLLFQFLFSLVPLIMFLIFRRFTKNNLVIFLGAFFFIIQPYFIAIQIRQAIAFVFFSLLFLIYLEKDLSLPTHKLFFVIFGISMIVSHYSTSYIALVLLVIINSINYISEKWKK
;
A
#
# COMPACT_ATOMS: atom_id res chain seq x y z
N MET A 1 52.91 -57.36 -30.41
CA MET A 1 51.52 -57.06 -29.97
C MET A 1 51.51 -55.71 -29.25
N LYS A 2 50.93 -54.66 -29.84
CA LYS A 2 50.69 -53.36 -29.19
C LYS A 2 49.22 -53.28 -28.78
N PRO A 3 48.86 -52.80 -27.56
CA PRO A 3 47.49 -52.78 -27.10
C PRO A 3 46.73 -51.56 -27.64
N GLN A 4 45.46 -51.75 -28.00
CA GLN A 4 44.53 -50.70 -28.42
C GLN A 4 44.12 -49.83 -27.22
N LYS A 5 44.23 -48.50 -27.37
CA LYS A 5 43.62 -47.52 -26.46
C LYS A 5 42.10 -47.46 -26.70
N PRO A 6 41.25 -47.42 -25.65
CA PRO A 6 39.83 -47.13 -25.83
C PRO A 6 39.61 -45.64 -26.08
N LYS A 7 38.77 -45.34 -27.08
CA LYS A 7 38.34 -44.00 -27.48
C LYS A 7 37.51 -43.35 -26.36
N SER A 8 37.98 -42.23 -25.82
CA SER A 8 37.18 -41.35 -24.97
C SER A 8 36.11 -40.64 -25.81
N LYS A 9 34.84 -41.01 -25.64
CA LYS A 9 33.70 -40.23 -26.12
C LYS A 9 32.71 -40.02 -24.96
N SER A 10 32.15 -38.81 -24.93
CA SER A 10 30.88 -38.43 -24.27
C SER A 10 30.86 -37.77 -22.88
N LYS A 11 31.90 -37.03 -22.42
CA LYS A 11 31.73 -36.09 -21.29
C LYS A 11 31.36 -34.65 -21.70
N ASN A 12 31.74 -34.21 -22.90
CA ASN A 12 31.54 -32.80 -23.32
C ASN A 12 30.11 -32.43 -23.78
N ASN A 13 29.26 -33.41 -24.13
CA ASN A 13 27.93 -33.13 -24.68
C ASN A 13 26.83 -32.98 -23.61
N PHE A 14 27.04 -33.54 -22.42
CA PHE A 14 26.11 -33.44 -21.29
C PHE A 14 26.32 -32.14 -20.51
N MET A 15 27.58 -31.81 -20.19
CA MET A 15 27.97 -30.54 -19.58
C MET A 15 27.57 -29.34 -20.44
N SER A 16 27.68 -29.42 -21.78
CA SER A 16 27.23 -28.33 -22.67
C SER A 16 25.71 -28.21 -22.75
N LYS A 17 24.96 -29.33 -22.71
CA LYS A 17 23.50 -29.34 -22.61
C LYS A 17 23.01 -28.77 -21.29
N ILE A 18 23.67 -29.11 -20.17
CA ILE A 18 23.39 -28.52 -18.86
C ILE A 18 23.68 -27.02 -18.88
N LYS A 19 24.83 -26.60 -19.41
CA LYS A 19 25.16 -25.17 -19.54
C LYS A 19 24.12 -24.44 -20.38
N LYS A 20 23.68 -25.01 -21.52
CA LYS A 20 22.59 -24.47 -22.34
C LYS A 20 21.22 -24.46 -21.66
N PHE A 21 20.96 -25.41 -20.77
CA PHE A 21 19.71 -25.46 -20.00
C PHE A 21 19.66 -24.39 -18.91
N PHE A 22 20.83 -24.04 -18.32
CA PHE A 22 20.95 -22.99 -17.31
C PHE A 22 21.29 -21.60 -17.86
N THR A 23 21.76 -21.49 -19.11
CA THR A 23 21.89 -20.19 -19.78
C THR A 23 20.55 -19.82 -20.40
N ILE A 24 19.79 -19.00 -19.68
CA ILE A 24 18.63 -18.30 -20.25
C ILE A 24 19.17 -17.35 -21.34
N PRO A 25 18.74 -17.46 -22.60
CA PRO A 25 19.18 -16.54 -23.66
C PRO A 25 18.89 -15.09 -23.25
N GLU A 26 19.83 -14.17 -23.49
CA GLU A 26 19.63 -12.72 -23.22
C GLU A 26 18.38 -12.17 -23.94
N GLU A 27 18.04 -12.73 -25.12
CA GLU A 27 16.80 -12.48 -25.87
C GLU A 27 15.50 -12.71 -25.06
N VAL A 28 15.53 -13.52 -23.99
CA VAL A 28 14.36 -13.72 -23.10
C VAL A 28 14.11 -12.48 -22.23
N PHE A 29 15.17 -11.71 -21.94
CA PHE A 29 15.09 -10.49 -21.15
C PHE A 29 14.88 -9.24 -22.00
N GLU A 30 15.15 -9.30 -23.31
CA GLU A 30 14.79 -8.26 -24.28
C GLU A 30 13.27 -8.25 -24.50
N GLU A 31 12.57 -7.39 -23.76
CA GLU A 31 11.15 -7.14 -23.96
C GLU A 31 10.93 -6.04 -25.01
N GLU A 32 10.13 -6.36 -26.03
CA GLU A 32 9.49 -5.36 -26.88
C GLU A 32 8.60 -4.44 -26.04
N PRO A 33 8.49 -3.15 -26.41
CA PRO A 33 7.66 -2.20 -25.66
C PRO A 33 6.21 -2.71 -25.58
N SER A 34 5.62 -2.63 -24.38
CA SER A 34 4.22 -3.03 -24.16
C SER A 34 3.30 -2.35 -25.18
N PRO A 35 2.28 -3.05 -25.70
CA PRO A 35 1.35 -2.46 -26.66
C PRO A 35 0.74 -1.19 -26.10
N GLN A 36 0.83 -0.09 -26.87
CA GLN A 36 0.24 1.18 -26.49
C GLN A 36 -1.21 1.21 -26.97
N PHE A 37 -2.14 1.25 -26.04
CA PHE A 37 -3.57 1.36 -26.34
C PHE A 37 -3.98 2.83 -26.51
N GLU A 38 -4.95 3.06 -27.41
CA GLU A 38 -5.64 4.34 -27.50
C GLU A 38 -6.18 4.76 -26.13
N ARG A 39 -6.25 6.06 -25.89
CA ARG A 39 -6.70 6.59 -24.60
C ARG A 39 -7.99 7.38 -24.79
N HIS A 40 -9.03 6.99 -24.06
CA HIS A 40 -10.27 7.73 -24.02
C HIS A 40 -10.20 8.84 -22.98
N LYS A 41 -10.43 10.07 -23.42
CA LYS A 41 -10.58 11.22 -22.53
C LYS A 41 -11.95 11.14 -21.85
N LEU A 42 -11.96 11.00 -20.53
CA LEU A 42 -13.20 11.01 -19.75
C LEU A 42 -13.60 12.44 -19.40
N PHE A 43 -12.69 13.18 -18.78
CA PHE A 43 -12.90 14.57 -18.38
C PHE A 43 -11.57 15.29 -18.19
N THR A 44 -11.63 16.63 -18.20
CA THR A 44 -10.48 17.49 -17.93
C THR A 44 -10.46 17.85 -16.44
N LEU A 45 -9.41 17.45 -15.72
CA LEU A 45 -9.13 17.97 -14.39
C LEU A 45 -8.65 19.41 -14.50
N THR A 46 -9.49 20.36 -14.12
CA THR A 46 -9.09 21.74 -13.87
C THR A 46 -8.79 21.95 -12.39
N ARG A 47 -8.03 22.99 -12.06
CA ARG A 47 -7.81 23.41 -10.66
C ARG A 47 -9.13 23.46 -9.90
N THR A 48 -10.09 24.20 -10.45
CA THR A 48 -11.41 24.41 -9.83
C THR A 48 -12.13 23.09 -9.58
N ASN A 49 -12.16 22.18 -10.55
CA ASN A 49 -12.85 20.89 -10.43
C ASN A 49 -12.25 20.02 -9.31
N ILE A 50 -10.92 20.02 -9.15
CA ILE A 50 -10.25 19.27 -8.07
C ILE A 50 -10.70 19.78 -6.70
N PHE A 51 -10.61 21.09 -6.47
CA PHE A 51 -10.93 21.67 -5.16
C PHE A 51 -12.43 21.60 -4.85
N ILE A 52 -13.30 21.77 -5.86
CA ILE A 52 -14.74 21.53 -5.72
C ILE A 52 -14.98 20.06 -5.36
N GLY A 53 -14.37 19.12 -6.06
CA GLY A 53 -14.50 17.69 -5.77
C GLY A 53 -14.06 17.32 -4.35
N LEU A 54 -12.92 17.85 -3.90
CA LEU A 54 -12.42 17.65 -2.52
C LEU A 54 -13.39 18.24 -1.48
N PHE A 55 -13.90 19.44 -1.73
CA PHE A 55 -14.85 20.10 -0.84
C PHE A 55 -16.20 19.38 -0.78
N LEU A 56 -16.73 18.95 -1.92
CA LEU A 56 -17.96 18.14 -1.99
C LEU A 56 -17.77 16.81 -1.27
N PHE A 57 -16.63 16.14 -1.44
CA PHE A 57 -16.37 14.88 -0.73
C PHE A 57 -16.28 15.10 0.78
N LEU A 58 -15.63 16.18 1.23
CA LEU A 58 -15.61 16.59 2.64
C LEU A 58 -17.04 16.82 3.18
N LEU A 59 -17.90 17.52 2.43
CA LEU A 59 -19.29 17.75 2.82
C LEU A 59 -20.11 16.46 2.90
N ILE A 60 -19.97 15.57 1.92
CA ILE A 60 -20.65 14.27 1.90
C ILE A 60 -20.25 13.47 3.14
N ILE A 61 -18.96 13.36 3.46
CA ILE A 61 -18.49 12.63 4.63
C ILE A 61 -19.00 13.25 5.93
N ASN A 62 -18.94 14.57 6.07
CA ASN A 62 -19.49 15.24 7.25
C ASN A 62 -20.98 14.98 7.42
N THR A 63 -21.75 14.99 6.32
CA THR A 63 -23.18 14.68 6.32
C THR A 63 -23.41 13.23 6.77
N LEU A 64 -22.69 12.26 6.20
CA LEU A 64 -22.80 10.85 6.58
C LEU A 64 -22.46 10.62 8.06
N ILE A 65 -21.47 11.34 8.60
CA ILE A 65 -21.04 11.22 10.00
C ILE A 65 -22.04 11.88 10.95
N ILE A 66 -22.50 13.10 10.66
CA ILE A 66 -23.39 13.88 11.53
C ILE A 66 -24.78 13.24 11.63
N PHE A 67 -25.31 12.75 10.50
CA PHE A 67 -26.62 12.08 10.45
C PHE A 67 -26.53 10.56 10.68
N ASP A 68 -25.35 10.04 10.98
CA ASP A 68 -25.07 8.62 11.20
C ASP A 68 -25.65 7.68 10.12
N VAL A 69 -25.49 8.08 8.85
CA VAL A 69 -26.05 7.35 7.70
C VAL A 69 -25.15 6.15 7.36
N ASN A 70 -25.53 4.98 7.88
CA ASN A 70 -24.81 3.71 7.68
C ASN A 70 -25.46 2.76 6.65
N PHE A 71 -26.46 3.24 5.89
CA PHE A 71 -27.16 2.42 4.90
C PHE A 71 -26.19 1.79 3.89
N ILE A 72 -26.24 0.46 3.72
CA ILE A 72 -25.36 -0.33 2.83
C ILE A 72 -23.86 -0.01 3.07
N TYR A 73 -23.46 0.16 4.33
CA TYR A 73 -22.07 0.42 4.72
C TYR A 73 -21.45 1.68 4.07
N LEU A 74 -22.28 2.65 3.67
CA LEU A 74 -21.82 3.81 2.89
C LEU A 74 -20.82 4.67 3.67
N ARG A 75 -21.08 4.93 4.96
CA ARG A 75 -20.15 5.66 5.85
C ARG A 75 -18.82 4.92 6.03
N GLN A 76 -18.85 3.59 6.15
CA GLN A 76 -17.66 2.76 6.31
C GLN A 76 -16.78 2.84 5.06
N ILE A 77 -17.37 2.60 3.89
CA ILE A 77 -16.65 2.57 2.61
C ILE A 77 -16.14 3.96 2.27
N LEU A 78 -17.03 4.96 2.22
CA LEU A 78 -16.64 6.32 1.83
C LEU A 78 -15.77 6.99 2.88
N GLY A 79 -16.04 6.78 4.17
CA GLY A 79 -15.23 7.29 5.27
C GLY A 79 -13.81 6.72 5.24
N PHE A 80 -13.65 5.42 5.03
CA PHE A 80 -12.33 4.81 4.87
C PHE A 80 -11.60 5.36 3.64
N LEU A 81 -12.26 5.38 2.47
CA LEU A 81 -11.67 5.93 1.25
C LEU A 81 -11.28 7.40 1.43
N PHE A 82 -12.11 8.22 2.08
CA PHE A 82 -11.81 9.61 2.37
C PHE A 82 -10.54 9.72 3.23
N LEU A 83 -10.48 8.98 4.34
CA LEU A 83 -9.37 9.05 5.29
C LEU A 83 -8.04 8.63 4.66
N ILE A 84 -8.03 7.60 3.80
CA ILE A 84 -6.79 7.11 3.20
C ILE A 84 -6.39 7.83 1.91
N THR A 85 -7.23 8.72 1.36
CA THR A 85 -6.91 9.42 0.10
C THR A 85 -6.90 10.94 0.23
N VAL A 86 -7.91 11.56 0.85
CA VAL A 86 -8.10 13.01 0.79
C VAL A 86 -6.97 13.78 1.50
N PRO A 87 -6.56 13.45 2.75
CA PRO A 87 -5.47 14.16 3.39
C PRO A 87 -4.17 14.10 2.58
N GLY A 88 -3.87 12.94 2.01
CA GLY A 88 -2.71 12.73 1.15
C GLY A 88 -2.79 13.50 -0.15
N ILE A 89 -3.94 13.51 -0.85
CA ILE A 89 -4.14 14.32 -2.07
C ILE A 89 -3.90 15.80 -1.76
N VAL A 90 -4.48 16.32 -0.67
CA VAL A 90 -4.29 17.73 -0.27
C VAL A 90 -2.82 18.02 0.01
N LEU A 91 -2.11 17.12 0.71
CA LEU A 91 -0.67 17.27 0.95
C LEU A 91 0.15 17.20 -0.35
N MET A 92 -0.14 16.28 -1.25
CA MET A 92 0.49 16.19 -2.58
C MET A 92 0.33 17.50 -3.36
N LEU A 93 -0.86 18.12 -3.30
CA LEU A 93 -1.13 19.43 -3.90
C LEU A 93 -0.34 20.55 -3.21
N CYS A 94 -0.26 20.58 -1.87
CA CYS A 94 0.57 21.54 -1.14
C CYS A 94 2.04 21.48 -1.60
N PHE A 95 2.56 20.28 -1.87
CA PHE A 95 3.94 20.06 -2.32
C PHE A 95 4.14 20.15 -3.84
N LYS A 96 3.10 20.54 -4.60
CA LYS A 96 3.09 20.63 -6.07
C LYS A 96 3.53 19.33 -6.79
N ILE A 97 3.26 18.16 -6.21
CA ILE A 97 3.58 16.90 -6.86
C ILE A 97 2.46 16.54 -7.83
N ARG A 98 2.78 16.63 -9.13
CA ARG A 98 1.79 16.45 -10.22
C ARG A 98 2.26 15.47 -11.29
N ASN A 99 3.56 15.38 -11.51
CA ASN A 99 4.15 14.69 -12.66
C ASN A 99 4.80 13.37 -12.27
N ILE A 100 4.05 12.51 -11.60
CA ILE A 100 4.45 11.13 -11.28
C ILE A 100 3.47 10.14 -11.89
N ASP A 101 3.88 8.88 -12.00
CA ASP A 101 3.03 7.81 -12.51
C ASP A 101 1.81 7.60 -11.58
N PHE A 102 0.70 7.09 -12.13
CA PHE A 102 -0.54 6.90 -11.39
C PHE A 102 -0.35 6.03 -10.14
N TRP A 103 0.38 4.91 -10.27
CA TRP A 103 0.58 3.97 -9.17
C TRP A 103 1.45 4.57 -8.06
N GLU A 104 2.46 5.34 -8.43
CA GLU A 104 3.30 6.09 -7.48
C GLU A 104 2.48 7.17 -6.77
N TYR A 105 1.64 7.90 -7.52
CA TYR A 105 0.74 8.91 -6.95
C TYR A 105 -0.19 8.27 -5.91
N LEU A 106 -0.79 7.13 -6.24
CA LEU A 106 -1.69 6.40 -5.35
C LEU A 106 -0.99 6.00 -4.05
N VAL A 107 0.18 5.35 -4.11
CA VAL A 107 0.87 4.87 -2.91
C VAL A 107 1.42 6.01 -2.05
N TYR A 108 1.89 7.10 -2.65
CA TYR A 108 2.29 8.31 -1.90
C TYR A 108 1.09 8.99 -1.24
N THR A 109 -0.04 9.10 -1.95
CA THR A 109 -1.29 9.63 -1.39
C THR A 109 -1.73 8.82 -0.18
N VAL A 110 -1.73 7.49 -0.27
CA VAL A 110 -2.11 6.64 0.86
C VAL A 110 -1.12 6.78 2.01
N GLY A 111 0.17 6.72 1.75
CA GLY A 111 1.22 6.90 2.76
C GLY A 111 1.10 8.22 3.52
N LEU A 112 0.98 9.34 2.79
CA LEU A 112 0.80 10.66 3.40
C LEU A 112 -0.49 10.79 4.19
N SER A 113 -1.57 10.13 3.75
CA SER A 113 -2.83 10.12 4.49
C SER A 113 -2.70 9.40 5.82
N ILE A 114 -2.04 8.22 5.84
CA ILE A 114 -1.78 7.48 7.09
C ILE A 114 -0.88 8.30 8.02
N SER A 115 0.19 8.91 7.50
CA SER A 115 1.06 9.82 8.26
C SER A 115 0.25 10.98 8.85
N PHE A 116 -0.61 11.62 8.04
CA PHE A 116 -1.47 12.71 8.49
C PHE A 116 -2.37 12.25 9.62
N ILE A 117 -3.05 11.11 9.51
CA ILE A 117 -3.94 10.61 10.56
C ILE A 117 -3.19 10.41 11.87
N MET A 118 -2.00 9.79 11.83
CA MET A 118 -1.20 9.55 13.04
C MET A 118 -0.75 10.87 13.71
N PHE A 119 -0.16 11.79 12.94
CA PHE A 119 0.40 13.02 13.51
C PHE A 119 -0.66 14.06 13.84
N ALA A 120 -1.66 14.27 12.97
CA ALA A 120 -2.78 15.17 13.26
C ALA A 120 -3.58 14.67 14.46
N GLY A 121 -3.81 13.35 14.55
CA GLY A 121 -4.45 12.73 15.70
C GLY A 121 -3.65 12.92 17.00
N LEU A 122 -2.32 12.78 16.95
CA LEU A 122 -1.45 13.03 18.10
C LEU A 122 -1.48 14.50 18.54
N ILE A 123 -1.48 15.43 17.58
CA ILE A 123 -1.62 16.86 17.87
C ILE A 123 -2.93 17.09 18.60
N VAL A 124 -4.06 16.60 18.08
CA VAL A 124 -5.39 16.75 18.71
C VAL A 124 -5.42 16.13 20.11
N ASN A 125 -4.82 14.95 20.27
CA ASN A 125 -4.74 14.25 21.54
C ASN A 125 -4.07 15.08 22.64
N TRP A 126 -3.04 15.87 22.30
CA TRP A 126 -2.33 16.69 23.28
C TRP A 126 -2.88 18.10 23.40
N THR A 127 -3.26 18.74 22.28
CA THR A 127 -3.62 20.15 22.28
C THR A 127 -4.98 20.41 22.91
N LEU A 128 -6.00 19.58 22.66
CA LEU A 128 -7.33 19.86 23.19
C LEU A 128 -7.41 19.75 24.72
N PRO A 129 -6.83 18.73 25.38
CA PRO A 129 -6.78 18.69 26.84
C PRO A 129 -5.89 19.81 27.40
N TRP A 130 -4.75 20.11 26.76
CA TRP A 130 -3.87 21.19 27.19
C TRP A 130 -4.54 22.57 27.15
N LEU A 131 -5.43 22.80 26.18
CA LEU A 131 -6.26 24.00 26.08
C LEU A 131 -7.53 23.95 26.96
N ASN A 132 -7.71 22.90 27.78
CA ASN A 132 -8.91 22.63 28.57
C ASN A 132 -10.22 22.62 27.76
N ILE A 133 -10.16 22.23 26.48
CA ILE A 133 -11.35 22.16 25.60
C ILE A 133 -12.13 20.87 25.87
N THR A 134 -11.44 19.73 25.99
CA THR A 134 -12.05 18.43 26.30
C THR A 134 -11.00 17.43 26.76
N ASP A 135 -11.38 16.55 27.70
CA ASP A 135 -10.56 15.41 28.15
C ASP A 135 -10.72 14.17 27.25
N LYS A 136 -11.61 14.22 26.24
CA LYS A 136 -11.86 13.13 25.28
C LYS A 136 -11.51 13.54 23.85
N PRO A 137 -10.25 13.94 23.57
CA PRO A 137 -9.87 14.54 22.29
C PRO A 137 -10.02 13.63 21.07
N LEU A 138 -9.97 12.31 21.25
CA LEU A 138 -10.10 11.32 20.17
C LEU A 138 -11.54 10.83 19.98
N SER A 139 -12.51 11.38 20.72
CA SER A 139 -13.93 11.10 20.49
C SER A 139 -14.40 11.71 19.15
N LEU A 140 -15.56 11.25 18.65
CA LEU A 140 -16.01 11.49 17.28
C LEU A 140 -16.05 12.98 16.89
N PHE A 141 -16.68 13.84 17.69
CA PHE A 141 -16.88 15.25 17.32
C PHE A 141 -15.59 16.09 17.42
N PRO A 142 -14.80 16.03 18.51
CA PRO A 142 -13.53 16.75 18.57
C PRO A 142 -12.60 16.41 17.42
N ILE A 143 -12.42 15.12 17.10
CA ILE A 143 -11.54 14.71 16.01
C ILE A 143 -12.07 15.15 14.65
N LEU A 144 -13.39 15.05 14.40
CA LEU A 144 -14.03 15.49 13.17
C LEU A 144 -13.82 16.99 12.94
N ILE A 145 -14.06 17.82 13.97
CA ILE A 145 -13.90 19.27 13.89
C ILE A 145 -12.44 19.64 13.60
N CYS A 146 -11.49 19.07 14.35
CA CYS A 146 -10.08 19.35 14.13
C CYS A 146 -9.60 18.89 12.74
N PHE A 147 -10.02 17.71 12.28
CA PHE A 147 -9.66 17.22 10.94
C PHE A 147 -10.24 18.11 9.84
N ASN A 148 -11.49 18.58 9.98
CA ASN A 148 -12.07 19.55 9.06
C ASN A 148 -11.25 20.84 9.02
N ILE A 149 -10.89 21.40 10.18
CA ILE A 149 -10.06 22.60 10.27
C ILE A 149 -8.73 22.39 9.56
N PHE A 150 -8.02 21.29 9.85
CA PHE A 150 -6.74 20.98 9.19
C PHE A 150 -6.89 20.83 7.68
N LEU A 151 -7.89 20.08 7.20
CA LEU A 151 -8.10 19.85 5.77
C LEU A 151 -8.54 21.12 5.04
N ILE A 152 -9.35 21.98 5.66
CA ILE A 152 -9.74 23.27 5.09
C ILE A 152 -8.52 24.20 5.00
N ILE A 153 -7.71 24.31 6.06
CA ILE A 153 -6.50 25.14 6.06
C ILE A 153 -5.53 24.64 4.98
N LEU A 154 -5.24 23.34 4.95
CA LEU A 154 -4.36 22.74 3.94
C LEU A 154 -4.96 22.89 2.54
N GLY A 155 -6.26 22.75 2.38
CA GLY A 155 -6.98 22.96 1.12
C GLY A 155 -6.85 24.40 0.61
N ILE A 156 -6.99 25.40 1.48
CA ILE A 156 -6.78 26.82 1.14
C ILE A 156 -5.33 27.07 0.74
N ILE A 157 -4.37 26.52 1.48
CA ILE A 157 -2.93 26.62 1.15
C ILE A 157 -2.66 26.00 -0.22
N ALA A 158 -3.13 24.76 -0.44
CA ALA A 158 -3.02 24.07 -1.72
C ALA A 158 -3.66 24.90 -2.85
N TYR A 159 -4.85 25.46 -2.66
CA TYR A 159 -5.50 26.28 -3.69
C TYR A 159 -4.66 27.51 -4.07
N LYS A 160 -4.08 28.20 -3.07
CA LYS A 160 -3.22 29.37 -3.28
C LYS A 160 -1.90 29.02 -3.97
N ILE A 161 -1.30 27.87 -3.64
CA ILE A 161 -0.03 27.40 -4.23
C ILE A 161 -0.21 26.96 -5.68
N ASN A 162 -1.35 26.35 -6.01
CA ASN A 162 -1.59 25.69 -7.30
C ASN A 162 -2.23 26.63 -8.36
N LYS A 163 -1.92 27.94 -8.34
CA LYS A 163 -2.44 28.90 -9.34
C LYS A 163 -2.06 28.55 -10.78
N ASP A 164 -0.87 27.97 -10.94
CA ASP A 164 -0.24 27.52 -12.19
C ASP A 164 -0.68 26.12 -12.64
N PHE A 165 -1.75 25.56 -12.05
CA PHE A 165 -2.22 24.22 -12.42
C PHE A 165 -2.76 24.20 -13.85
N LYS A 166 -2.02 23.53 -14.74
CA LYS A 166 -2.45 23.30 -16.12
C LYS A 166 -3.54 22.22 -16.15
N PRO A 167 -4.64 22.42 -16.88
CA PRO A 167 -5.66 21.41 -17.05
C PRO A 167 -5.03 20.09 -17.52
N ARG A 168 -5.42 18.97 -16.90
CA ARG A 168 -4.92 17.64 -17.24
C ARG A 168 -6.07 16.75 -17.65
N ASP A 169 -5.92 16.09 -18.78
CA ASP A 169 -6.92 15.14 -19.24
C ASP A 169 -6.79 13.85 -18.45
N PHE A 170 -7.87 13.48 -17.76
CA PHE A 170 -7.98 12.17 -17.18
C PHE A 170 -8.36 11.19 -18.29
N THR A 171 -7.43 10.29 -18.58
CA THR A 171 -7.55 9.34 -19.68
C THR A 171 -7.50 7.93 -19.15
N LEU A 172 -8.43 7.08 -19.59
CA LEU A 172 -8.35 5.65 -19.37
C LEU A 172 -7.75 4.97 -20.62
N PRO A 173 -6.91 3.94 -20.43
CA PRO A 173 -6.53 3.08 -21.55
C PRO A 173 -7.79 2.39 -22.10
N LYS A 174 -7.99 2.49 -23.41
CA LYS A 174 -9.01 1.76 -24.15
C LYS A 174 -8.49 0.33 -24.36
N PHE A 175 -8.70 -0.50 -23.36
CA PHE A 175 -8.33 -1.91 -23.44
C PHE A 175 -9.09 -2.61 -24.56
N ASP A 176 -8.42 -3.52 -25.25
CA ASP A 176 -9.11 -4.52 -26.07
C ASP A 176 -9.89 -5.50 -25.16
N THR A 177 -10.68 -6.38 -25.76
CA THR A 177 -11.52 -7.32 -25.01
C THR A 177 -10.70 -8.20 -24.06
N LEU A 178 -9.51 -8.64 -24.48
CA LEU A 178 -8.65 -9.49 -23.65
C LEU A 178 -8.04 -8.74 -22.47
N ASN A 179 -7.52 -7.52 -22.67
CA ASN A 179 -6.97 -6.70 -21.59
C ASN A 179 -8.07 -6.30 -20.60
N ASN A 180 -9.30 -6.03 -21.06
CA ASN A 180 -10.45 -5.79 -20.18
C ASN A 180 -10.76 -7.01 -19.30
N ILE A 181 -10.77 -8.21 -19.87
CA ILE A 181 -10.98 -9.46 -19.12
C ILE A 181 -9.86 -9.62 -18.06
N PHE A 182 -8.60 -9.48 -18.46
CA PHE A 182 -7.46 -9.64 -17.54
C PHE A 182 -7.36 -8.55 -16.48
N PHE A 183 -7.88 -7.35 -16.75
CA PHE A 183 -8.01 -6.30 -15.74
C PHE A 183 -9.15 -6.58 -14.75
N THR A 184 -10.23 -7.21 -15.21
CA THR A 184 -11.43 -7.45 -14.38
C THR A 184 -11.31 -8.70 -13.52
N ILE A 185 -10.73 -9.80 -14.03
CA ILE A 185 -10.61 -11.08 -13.30
C ILE A 185 -10.03 -10.91 -11.88
N PRO A 186 -8.92 -10.18 -11.65
CA PRO A 186 -8.36 -10.02 -10.32
C PRO A 186 -9.28 -9.35 -9.31
N MET A 187 -10.25 -8.54 -9.75
CA MET A 187 -11.23 -7.91 -8.85
C MET A 187 -12.13 -8.91 -8.14
N PHE A 188 -12.34 -10.09 -8.74
CA PHE A 188 -13.15 -11.14 -8.14
C PHE A 188 -12.39 -11.89 -7.04
N PHE A 189 -11.06 -11.90 -7.04
CA PHE A 189 -10.29 -12.64 -6.05
C PHE A 189 -10.50 -12.11 -4.61
N PRO A 190 -10.49 -10.78 -4.33
CA PRO A 190 -10.80 -10.29 -2.99
C PRO A 190 -12.24 -10.62 -2.57
N VAL A 191 -13.19 -10.60 -3.52
CA VAL A 191 -14.59 -10.96 -3.24
C VAL A 191 -14.71 -12.44 -2.87
N LEU A 192 -14.09 -13.34 -3.65
CA LEU A 192 -14.04 -14.78 -3.34
C LEU A 192 -13.33 -15.04 -2.01
N SER A 193 -12.32 -14.24 -1.68
CA SER A 193 -11.61 -14.30 -0.40
C SER A 193 -12.53 -13.99 0.78
N ILE A 194 -13.28 -12.89 0.71
CA ILE A 194 -14.26 -12.47 1.72
C ILE A 194 -15.37 -13.53 1.86
N LEU A 195 -15.96 -13.94 0.74
CA LEU A 195 -17.05 -14.94 0.75
C LEU A 195 -16.56 -16.31 1.24
N GLY A 196 -15.36 -16.72 0.85
CA GLY A 196 -14.75 -17.96 1.31
C GLY A 196 -14.44 -17.96 2.80
N ALA A 197 -13.91 -16.86 3.33
CA ALA A 197 -13.71 -16.69 4.76
C ALA A 197 -15.05 -16.73 5.52
N PHE A 198 -16.06 -16.03 5.02
CA PHE A 198 -17.41 -16.06 5.61
C PHE A 198 -17.99 -17.48 5.61
N LEU A 199 -17.90 -18.22 4.51
CA LEU A 199 -18.38 -19.59 4.41
C LEU A 199 -17.67 -20.51 5.42
N LEU A 200 -16.35 -20.42 5.52
CA LEU A 200 -15.54 -21.19 6.46
C LEU A 200 -15.86 -20.86 7.92
N ASN A 201 -16.11 -19.58 8.23
CA ASN A 201 -16.48 -19.14 9.58
C ASN A 201 -17.87 -19.63 10.01
N ASN A 202 -18.69 -20.10 9.07
CA ASN A 202 -20.02 -20.65 9.30
C ASN A 202 -20.08 -22.17 9.03
N HIS A 203 -18.98 -22.89 9.26
CA HIS A 203 -18.86 -24.35 9.10
C HIS A 203 -19.09 -24.86 7.66
N GLY A 204 -19.07 -23.98 6.66
CA GLY A 204 -19.16 -24.36 5.26
C GLY A 204 -17.85 -24.90 4.69
N PRO A 205 -17.88 -25.43 3.45
CA PRO A 205 -16.70 -25.98 2.79
C PRO A 205 -15.70 -24.90 2.37
N ASN A 206 -14.45 -25.30 2.10
CA ASN A 206 -13.38 -24.41 1.63
C ASN A 206 -13.41 -24.11 0.12
N ILE A 207 -14.52 -24.42 -0.57
CA ILE A 207 -14.61 -24.42 -2.03
C ILE A 207 -14.29 -23.05 -2.66
N LEU A 208 -14.82 -21.96 -2.10
CA LEU A 208 -14.59 -20.61 -2.63
C LEU A 208 -13.12 -20.17 -2.45
N THR A 209 -12.51 -20.51 -1.32
CA THR A 209 -11.08 -20.26 -1.08
C THR A 209 -10.21 -21.07 -2.05
N MET A 210 -10.58 -22.33 -2.33
CA MET A 210 -9.85 -23.16 -3.30
C MET A 210 -10.00 -22.64 -4.74
N ILE A 211 -11.19 -22.18 -5.13
CA ILE A 211 -11.43 -21.54 -6.44
C ILE A 211 -10.59 -20.25 -6.54
N MET A 212 -10.53 -19.44 -5.49
CA MET A 212 -9.68 -18.24 -5.47
C MET A 212 -8.21 -18.59 -5.65
N LEU A 213 -7.66 -19.54 -4.87
CA LEU A 213 -6.25 -19.92 -4.95
C LEU A 213 -5.88 -20.54 -6.30
N GLY A 214 -6.70 -21.48 -6.79
CA GLY A 214 -6.54 -22.08 -8.12
C GLY A 214 -6.67 -21.04 -9.24
N GLY A 215 -7.63 -20.12 -9.10
CA GLY A 215 -7.84 -19.01 -10.02
C GLY A 215 -6.66 -18.05 -10.08
N ILE A 216 -6.05 -17.71 -8.94
CA ILE A 216 -4.81 -16.92 -8.89
C ILE A 216 -3.68 -17.66 -9.60
N ALA A 217 -3.50 -18.96 -9.34
CA ALA A 217 -2.43 -19.74 -9.97
C ALA A 217 -2.59 -19.81 -11.50
N VAL A 218 -3.80 -20.10 -11.99
CA VAL A 218 -4.12 -20.11 -13.43
C VAL A 218 -3.93 -18.71 -14.02
N TYR A 219 -4.40 -17.66 -13.35
CA TYR A 219 -4.26 -16.29 -13.81
C TYR A 219 -2.78 -15.89 -13.96
N VAL A 220 -1.95 -16.14 -12.95
CA VAL A 220 -0.50 -15.87 -12.99
C VAL A 220 0.18 -16.64 -14.12
N LEU A 221 -0.20 -17.90 -14.33
CA LEU A 221 0.32 -18.72 -15.43
C LEU A 221 -0.02 -18.12 -16.79
N LEU A 222 -1.30 -17.79 -17.03
CA LEU A 222 -1.75 -17.18 -18.28
C LEU A 222 -1.09 -15.81 -18.51
N LEU A 223 -0.95 -15.02 -17.46
CA LEU A 223 -0.32 -13.71 -17.50
C LEU A 223 1.17 -13.83 -17.91
N THR A 224 1.84 -14.88 -17.42
CA THR A 224 3.24 -15.21 -17.79
C THR A 224 3.39 -15.73 -19.22
N ILE A 225 2.52 -16.64 -19.65
CA ILE A 225 2.54 -17.23 -21.00
C ILE A 225 2.32 -16.15 -22.06
N PHE A 226 1.33 -15.28 -21.85
CA PHE A 226 0.93 -14.25 -22.81
C PHE A 226 1.52 -12.86 -22.50
N ARG A 227 2.64 -12.81 -21.76
CA ARG A 227 3.26 -11.56 -21.24
C ARG A 227 3.38 -10.40 -22.22
N LYS A 228 3.62 -10.68 -23.51
CA LYS A 228 3.79 -9.66 -24.55
C LYS A 228 2.48 -8.94 -24.95
N ARG A 229 1.32 -9.44 -24.53
CA ARG A 229 -0.01 -8.93 -24.96
C ARG A 229 -0.65 -7.93 -24.00
N TRP A 230 -0.04 -7.71 -22.84
CA TRP A 230 -0.70 -6.99 -21.74
C TRP A 230 -0.32 -5.52 -21.68
N ASP A 231 -1.31 -4.68 -21.42
CA ASP A 231 -1.08 -3.30 -21.03
C ASP A 231 -0.27 -3.23 -19.73
N LYS A 232 0.58 -2.20 -19.64
CA LYS A 232 1.46 -1.97 -18.49
C LYS A 232 0.73 -1.85 -17.15
N ASN A 233 -0.55 -1.48 -17.13
CA ASN A 233 -1.33 -1.31 -15.91
C ASN A 233 -1.93 -2.61 -15.37
N ILE A 234 -1.98 -3.68 -16.17
CA ILE A 234 -2.49 -4.99 -15.72
C ILE A 234 -1.56 -5.57 -14.65
N TRP A 235 -0.25 -5.45 -14.83
CA TRP A 235 0.77 -5.98 -13.91
C TRP A 235 0.66 -5.44 -12.48
N PRO A 236 0.75 -4.12 -12.22
CA PRO A 236 0.62 -3.57 -10.87
C PRO A 236 -0.77 -3.82 -10.28
N TRP A 237 -1.82 -3.75 -11.09
CA TRP A 237 -3.19 -4.02 -10.65
C TRP A 237 -3.39 -5.45 -10.16
N ALA A 238 -2.91 -6.43 -10.96
CA ALA A 238 -2.97 -7.84 -10.61
C ALA A 238 -2.21 -8.13 -9.32
N ILE A 239 -0.99 -7.61 -9.17
CA ILE A 239 -0.19 -7.78 -7.95
C ILE A 239 -0.95 -7.28 -6.72
N TRP A 240 -1.55 -6.09 -6.81
CA TRP A 240 -2.28 -5.51 -5.70
C TRP A 240 -3.52 -6.35 -5.33
N MET A 241 -4.34 -6.72 -6.30
CA MET A 241 -5.55 -7.52 -6.08
C MET A 241 -5.23 -8.92 -5.55
N ILE A 242 -4.19 -9.58 -6.09
CA ILE A 242 -3.73 -10.90 -5.61
C ILE A 242 -3.25 -10.78 -4.16
N GLY A 243 -2.38 -9.80 -3.86
CA GLY A 243 -1.88 -9.56 -2.51
C GLY A 243 -3.02 -9.32 -1.51
N LEU A 244 -3.99 -8.46 -1.87
CA LEU A 244 -5.17 -8.21 -1.06
C LEU A 244 -5.98 -9.49 -0.82
N SER A 245 -6.21 -10.28 -1.86
CA SER A 245 -6.99 -11.53 -1.77
C SER A 245 -6.37 -12.53 -0.81
N ILE A 246 -5.05 -12.73 -0.91
CA ILE A 246 -4.30 -13.65 -0.05
C ILE A 246 -4.35 -13.18 1.41
N LEU A 247 -4.16 -11.88 1.67
CA LEU A 247 -4.27 -11.32 3.02
C LEU A 247 -5.68 -11.52 3.61
N LEU A 248 -6.72 -11.14 2.86
CA LEU A 248 -8.10 -11.26 3.32
C LEU A 248 -8.49 -12.72 3.60
N SER A 249 -7.91 -13.68 2.86
CA SER A 249 -8.27 -15.09 2.99
C SER A 249 -7.82 -15.67 4.33
N TRP A 250 -6.77 -15.08 4.90
CA TRP A 250 -6.24 -15.41 6.21
C TRP A 250 -6.88 -14.55 7.31
N TRP A 251 -6.87 -13.23 7.16
CA TRP A 251 -7.25 -12.30 8.21
C TRP A 251 -8.76 -12.20 8.47
N LEU A 252 -9.59 -12.56 7.50
CA LEU A 252 -11.05 -12.66 7.71
C LEU A 252 -11.47 -14.01 8.28
N ARG A 253 -10.54 -14.97 8.41
CA ARG A 253 -10.80 -16.26 9.06
C ARG A 253 -10.94 -16.05 10.57
N SER A 254 -11.94 -16.68 11.18
CA SER A 254 -12.48 -16.40 12.51
C SER A 254 -13.38 -15.16 12.56
N TRP A 255 -14.34 -15.16 13.51
CA TRP A 255 -15.11 -13.97 13.88
C TRP A 255 -14.33 -12.99 14.75
N TYR A 256 -13.25 -13.46 15.37
CA TYR A 256 -12.41 -12.68 16.28
C TYR A 256 -11.10 -12.26 15.61
N VAL A 257 -10.41 -11.28 16.20
CA VAL A 257 -9.01 -11.00 15.87
C VAL A 257 -8.19 -12.24 16.27
N SER A 258 -7.35 -12.71 15.37
CA SER A 258 -6.51 -13.89 15.58
C SER A 258 -5.07 -13.59 15.19
N GLY A 259 -4.12 -14.25 15.88
CA GLY A 259 -2.68 -13.99 15.74
C GLY A 259 -1.99 -13.99 17.11
N VAL A 260 -0.70 -14.31 17.13
CA VAL A 260 0.08 -14.46 18.37
C VAL A 260 0.11 -13.15 19.16
N ASP A 261 0.47 -12.04 18.50
CA ASP A 261 0.56 -10.72 19.14
C ASP A 261 -0.67 -9.84 18.93
N SER A 262 -1.52 -10.19 17.95
CA SER A 262 -2.61 -9.34 17.48
C SER A 262 -3.65 -9.05 18.57
N ASN A 263 -3.79 -9.94 19.56
CA ASN A 263 -4.65 -9.71 20.71
C ASN A 263 -4.16 -8.56 21.60
N LEU A 264 -2.85 -8.47 21.84
CA LEU A 264 -2.27 -7.38 22.62
C LEU A 264 -2.31 -6.05 21.84
N GLU A 265 -2.05 -6.10 20.54
CA GLU A 265 -2.21 -4.95 19.65
C GLU A 265 -3.65 -4.44 19.66
N PHE A 266 -4.62 -5.34 19.63
CA PHE A 266 -6.04 -5.02 19.71
C PHE A 266 -6.44 -4.44 21.08
N LEU A 267 -5.89 -4.96 22.17
CA LEU A 267 -6.11 -4.42 23.52
C LEU A 267 -5.66 -2.94 23.60
N VAL A 268 -4.46 -2.62 23.12
CA VAL A 268 -3.91 -1.26 23.17
C VAL A 268 -4.74 -0.28 22.34
N PHE A 269 -5.21 -0.72 21.17
CA PHE A 269 -6.19 0.02 20.37
C PHE A 269 -7.46 0.29 21.18
N GLN A 270 -8.04 -0.75 21.79
CA GLN A 270 -9.28 -0.64 22.57
C GLN A 270 -9.14 0.30 23.77
N LEU A 271 -8.01 0.25 24.49
CA LEU A 271 -7.72 1.18 25.59
C LEU A 271 -7.73 2.64 25.12
N THR A 272 -7.08 2.93 23.99
CA THR A 272 -7.06 4.28 23.41
C THR A 272 -8.45 4.73 22.98
N LYS A 273 -9.19 3.85 22.29
CA LYS A 273 -10.53 4.15 21.79
C LYS A 273 -11.53 4.39 22.93
N ASN A 274 -11.56 3.50 23.92
CA ASN A 274 -12.50 3.58 25.04
C ASN A 274 -12.26 4.81 25.91
N ASN A 275 -10.99 5.16 26.13
CA ASN A 275 -10.63 6.38 26.85
C ASN A 275 -10.84 7.64 26.00
N SER A 276 -10.96 7.51 24.68
CA SER A 276 -10.94 8.64 23.73
C SER A 276 -9.74 9.56 23.94
N PHE A 277 -8.65 9.00 24.47
CA PHE A 277 -7.43 9.69 24.84
C PHE A 277 -6.29 8.68 24.89
N TRP A 278 -5.22 9.00 24.20
CA TRP A 278 -3.99 8.24 24.23
C TRP A 278 -3.03 8.78 25.30
N SER A 279 -2.56 7.90 26.16
CA SER A 279 -1.50 8.18 27.14
C SER A 279 -0.68 6.93 27.40
N ILE A 280 0.63 7.08 27.48
CA ILE A 280 1.54 5.99 27.82
C ILE A 280 1.29 5.45 29.24
N ASN A 281 0.74 6.29 30.13
CA ASN A 281 0.42 5.89 31.50
C ASN A 281 -0.77 4.92 31.58
N ASN A 282 -1.66 4.90 30.57
CA ASN A 282 -2.79 3.98 30.54
C ASN A 282 -2.34 2.51 30.48
N TYR A 283 -1.22 2.26 29.81
CA TYR A 283 -0.58 0.94 29.77
C TYR A 283 0.90 1.10 29.39
N ARG A 284 1.80 0.87 30.35
CA ARG A 284 3.26 1.05 30.17
C ARG A 284 3.86 -0.13 29.42
N ASN A 285 3.68 -0.13 28.11
CA ASN A 285 4.19 -1.16 27.21
C ASN A 285 4.59 -0.52 25.88
N ALA A 286 5.61 -1.07 25.22
CA ALA A 286 6.10 -0.58 23.94
C ALA A 286 5.01 -0.51 22.85
N TYR A 287 4.02 -1.42 22.90
CA TYR A 287 2.90 -1.45 21.95
C TYR A 287 2.04 -0.19 22.08
N ASN A 288 1.86 0.34 23.29
CA ASN A 288 1.11 1.57 23.54
C ASN A 288 1.85 2.82 23.06
N ALA A 289 3.16 2.75 22.80
CA ALA A 289 3.89 3.87 22.21
C ALA A 289 3.70 3.97 20.68
N MET A 290 3.10 2.98 20.03
CA MET A 290 2.96 2.94 18.57
C MET A 290 1.67 3.61 18.11
N LEU A 291 1.79 4.72 17.38
CA LEU A 291 0.63 5.44 16.83
C LEU A 291 -0.15 4.62 15.80
N SER A 292 0.52 3.67 15.14
CA SER A 292 -0.09 2.70 14.23
C SER A 292 -1.08 1.76 14.92
N LEU A 293 -0.94 1.54 16.24
CA LEU A 293 -1.81 0.69 17.05
C LEU A 293 -2.77 1.48 17.94
N THR A 294 -2.50 2.76 18.20
CA THR A 294 -3.31 3.58 19.12
C THR A 294 -4.17 4.57 18.35
N ILE A 295 -3.55 5.64 17.84
CA ILE A 295 -4.24 6.77 17.22
C ILE A 295 -4.83 6.40 15.86
N LEU A 296 -4.06 5.76 14.99
CA LEU A 296 -4.50 5.38 13.64
C LEU A 296 -5.79 4.54 13.66
N PRO A 297 -5.86 3.38 14.36
CA PRO A 297 -7.07 2.55 14.35
C PRO A 297 -8.24 3.22 15.09
N THR A 298 -7.98 4.04 16.11
CA THR A 298 -9.01 4.83 16.82
C THR A 298 -9.71 5.80 15.88
N ILE A 299 -8.95 6.57 15.10
CA ILE A 299 -9.50 7.54 14.16
C ILE A 299 -10.20 6.85 13.00
N LEU A 300 -9.58 5.80 12.42
CA LEU A 300 -10.20 5.01 11.37
C LEU A 300 -11.55 4.46 11.83
N SER A 301 -11.62 3.84 13.01
CA SER A 301 -12.86 3.27 13.53
C SER A 301 -13.92 4.33 13.82
N ASN A 302 -13.56 5.43 14.50
CA ASN A 302 -14.53 6.47 14.89
C ASN A 302 -15.12 7.19 13.68
N LEU A 303 -14.28 7.66 12.76
CA LEU A 303 -14.75 8.46 11.62
C LEU A 303 -15.51 7.61 10.58
N SER A 304 -15.02 6.41 10.26
CA SER A 304 -15.69 5.51 9.31
C SER A 304 -16.85 4.70 9.92
N ASN A 305 -17.02 4.68 11.24
CA ASN A 305 -17.96 3.77 11.93
C ASN A 305 -17.73 2.29 11.62
N THR A 306 -16.45 1.91 11.47
CA THR A 306 -16.06 0.52 11.26
C THR A 306 -15.89 -0.16 12.61
N GLU A 307 -16.46 -1.35 12.77
CA GLU A 307 -16.28 -2.15 13.99
C GLU A 307 -14.80 -2.47 14.22
N ASN A 308 -14.41 -2.52 15.49
CA ASN A 308 -13.01 -2.52 15.91
C ASN A 308 -12.20 -3.66 15.28
N HIS A 309 -12.77 -4.86 15.22
CA HIS A 309 -12.06 -6.02 14.68
C HIS A 309 -11.85 -5.91 13.16
N PHE A 310 -12.74 -5.25 12.42
CA PHE A 310 -12.58 -5.04 10.97
C PHE A 310 -11.49 -4.01 10.63
N VAL A 311 -11.10 -3.14 11.57
CA VAL A 311 -9.92 -2.30 11.38
C VAL A 311 -8.68 -3.17 11.16
N PHE A 312 -8.52 -4.22 11.96
CA PHE A 312 -7.40 -5.14 11.89
C PHE A 312 -7.56 -6.14 10.74
N LYS A 313 -8.75 -6.72 10.59
CA LYS A 313 -9.01 -7.82 9.66
C LYS A 313 -9.22 -7.38 8.21
N LEU A 314 -9.59 -6.12 7.98
CA LEU A 314 -9.92 -5.58 6.64
C LEU A 314 -9.11 -4.31 6.32
N LEU A 315 -9.25 -3.25 7.12
CA LEU A 315 -8.69 -1.94 6.76
C LEU A 315 -7.16 -1.97 6.70
N PHE A 316 -6.51 -2.53 7.71
CA PHE A 316 -5.05 -2.66 7.74
C PHE A 316 -4.51 -3.65 6.71
N GLN A 317 -5.30 -4.68 6.36
CA GLN A 317 -4.93 -5.61 5.29
C GLN A 317 -4.98 -4.94 3.92
N PHE A 318 -5.95 -4.05 3.73
CA PHE A 318 -5.99 -3.20 2.54
C PHE A 318 -4.75 -2.30 2.47
N LEU A 319 -4.36 -1.65 3.57
CA LEU A 319 -3.14 -0.83 3.58
C LEU A 319 -1.87 -1.65 3.31
N PHE A 320 -1.74 -2.82 3.95
CA PHE A 320 -0.57 -3.68 3.77
C PHE A 320 -0.49 -4.31 2.38
N SER A 321 -1.64 -4.56 1.72
CA SER A 321 -1.69 -5.06 0.35
C SER A 321 -1.03 -4.13 -0.68
N LEU A 322 -0.79 -2.86 -0.33
CA LEU A 322 -0.02 -1.93 -1.15
C LEU A 322 1.48 -2.22 -1.13
N VAL A 323 2.01 -2.95 -0.14
CA VAL A 323 3.45 -3.26 -0.06
C VAL A 323 3.95 -4.03 -1.28
N PRO A 324 3.31 -5.14 -1.73
CA PRO A 324 3.67 -5.79 -2.99
C PRO A 324 3.62 -4.86 -4.21
N LEU A 325 2.65 -3.94 -4.27
CA LEU A 325 2.56 -2.94 -5.33
C LEU A 325 3.73 -1.95 -5.26
N ILE A 326 4.10 -1.47 -4.07
CA ILE A 326 5.27 -0.60 -3.90
C ILE A 326 6.55 -1.35 -4.29
N MET A 327 6.68 -2.63 -3.94
CA MET A 327 7.80 -3.47 -4.38
C MET A 327 7.86 -3.58 -5.90
N PHE A 328 6.73 -3.76 -6.58
CA PHE A 328 6.65 -3.74 -8.03
C PHE A 328 7.20 -2.40 -8.59
N LEU A 329 6.82 -1.26 -7.99
CA LEU A 329 7.33 0.06 -8.40
C LEU A 329 8.83 0.22 -8.14
N ILE A 330 9.34 -0.27 -7.01
CA ILE A 330 10.77 -0.29 -6.70
C ILE A 330 11.53 -1.11 -7.74
N PHE A 331 11.06 -2.31 -8.08
CA PHE A 331 11.72 -3.19 -9.04
C PHE A 331 11.77 -2.61 -10.46
N ARG A 332 10.80 -1.76 -10.84
CA ARG A 332 10.85 -0.97 -12.09
C ARG A 332 12.02 0.02 -12.15
N ARG A 333 12.65 0.35 -11.01
CA ARG A 333 13.87 1.19 -10.99
C ARG A 333 15.12 0.41 -11.40
N PHE A 334 15.08 -0.93 -11.38
CA PHE A 334 16.22 -1.80 -11.67
C PHE A 334 16.14 -2.50 -13.02
N THR A 335 14.94 -2.84 -13.50
CA THR A 335 14.73 -3.49 -14.79
C THR A 335 13.46 -2.98 -15.47
N LYS A 336 13.41 -3.08 -16.81
CA LYS A 336 12.23 -2.75 -17.61
C LYS A 336 11.33 -3.95 -17.90
N ASN A 337 11.79 -5.17 -17.58
CA ASN A 337 11.08 -6.40 -17.89
C ASN A 337 9.89 -6.59 -16.94
N ASN A 338 8.66 -6.40 -17.42
CA ASN A 338 7.46 -6.41 -16.58
C ASN A 338 7.22 -7.77 -15.94
N LEU A 339 7.56 -8.87 -16.63
CA LEU A 339 7.42 -10.21 -16.07
C LEU A 339 8.35 -10.41 -14.87
N VAL A 340 9.63 -10.04 -14.98
CA VAL A 340 10.60 -10.19 -13.89
C VAL A 340 10.18 -9.38 -12.66
N ILE A 341 9.70 -8.15 -12.89
CA ILE A 341 9.22 -7.25 -11.83
C ILE A 341 7.98 -7.85 -11.15
N PHE A 342 7.04 -8.34 -11.93
CA PHE A 342 5.83 -9.01 -11.44
C PHE A 342 6.17 -10.26 -10.64
N LEU A 343 7.01 -11.16 -11.17
CA LEU A 343 7.40 -12.38 -10.47
C LEU A 343 8.18 -12.09 -9.18
N GLY A 344 9.01 -11.05 -9.16
CA GLY A 344 9.69 -10.58 -7.95
C GLY A 344 8.71 -10.12 -6.88
N ALA A 345 7.71 -9.31 -7.24
CA ALA A 345 6.67 -8.85 -6.32
C ALA A 345 5.73 -10.00 -5.89
N PHE A 346 5.40 -10.91 -6.80
CA PHE A 346 4.61 -12.11 -6.51
C PHE A 346 5.34 -13.07 -5.57
N PHE A 347 6.66 -13.21 -5.72
CA PHE A 347 7.49 -14.01 -4.82
C PHE A 347 7.39 -13.53 -3.37
N PHE A 348 7.27 -12.22 -3.15
CA PHE A 348 7.03 -11.65 -1.82
C PHE A 348 5.64 -12.06 -1.27
N ILE A 349 4.59 -12.04 -2.10
CA ILE A 349 3.22 -12.41 -1.69
C ILE A 349 3.12 -13.88 -1.25
N ILE A 350 3.81 -14.79 -1.95
CA ILE A 350 3.71 -16.23 -1.64
C ILE A 350 4.49 -16.66 -0.40
N GLN A 351 5.28 -15.77 0.21
CA GLN A 351 6.00 -16.10 1.44
C GLN A 351 5.00 -16.33 2.59
N PRO A 352 5.18 -17.39 3.42
CA PRO A 352 4.29 -17.64 4.56
C PRO A 352 4.17 -16.46 5.53
N TYR A 353 5.23 -15.64 5.63
CA TYR A 353 5.24 -14.45 6.48
C TYR A 353 4.29 -13.35 6.00
N PHE A 354 3.96 -13.30 4.70
CA PHE A 354 3.08 -12.28 4.14
C PHE A 354 1.69 -12.33 4.77
N ILE A 355 1.14 -13.53 4.99
CA ILE A 355 -0.17 -13.72 5.64
C ILE A 355 -0.12 -13.62 7.17
N ALA A 356 1.03 -13.94 7.78
CA ALA A 356 1.19 -13.99 9.24
C ALA A 356 1.76 -12.71 9.86
N ILE A 357 1.78 -11.59 9.10
CA ILE A 357 2.39 -10.33 9.51
C ILE A 357 1.69 -9.69 10.72
N GLN A 358 2.42 -9.24 11.74
CA GLN A 358 1.80 -8.47 12.83
C GLN A 358 1.34 -7.09 12.34
N ILE A 359 0.26 -6.54 12.91
CA ILE A 359 -0.35 -5.31 12.41
C ILE A 359 0.58 -4.11 12.51
N ARG A 360 1.30 -3.97 13.63
CA ARG A 360 2.30 -2.90 13.82
C ARG A 360 3.36 -2.93 12.73
N GLN A 361 3.80 -4.13 12.37
CA GLN A 361 4.83 -4.35 11.37
C GLN A 361 4.29 -4.14 9.97
N ALA A 362 3.02 -4.50 9.71
CA ALA A 362 2.36 -4.29 8.43
C ALA A 362 2.33 -2.79 8.07
N ILE A 363 1.88 -1.92 8.99
CA ILE A 363 1.88 -0.47 8.77
C ILE A 363 3.32 0.09 8.65
N ALA A 364 4.25 -0.39 9.48
CA ALA A 364 5.65 0.00 9.36
C ALA A 364 6.27 -0.41 8.02
N PHE A 365 5.86 -1.56 7.44
CA PHE A 365 6.32 -1.99 6.13
C PHE A 365 5.76 -1.16 4.98
N VAL A 366 4.56 -0.61 5.09
CA VAL A 366 4.08 0.40 4.13
C VAL A 366 5.05 1.58 4.10
N PHE A 367 5.42 2.13 5.26
CA PHE A 367 6.36 3.26 5.32
C PHE A 367 7.79 2.89 4.95
N PHE A 368 8.25 1.70 5.33
CA PHE A 368 9.56 1.18 4.92
C PHE A 368 9.64 1.11 3.39
N SER A 369 8.66 0.47 2.74
CA SER A 369 8.64 0.35 1.29
C SER A 369 8.52 1.72 0.61
N LEU A 370 7.71 2.65 1.13
CA LEU A 370 7.64 4.02 0.61
C LEU A 370 8.95 4.79 0.80
N LEU A 371 9.65 4.59 1.91
CA LEU A 371 10.96 5.19 2.19
C LEU A 371 12.01 4.71 1.18
N PHE A 372 11.99 3.44 0.81
CA PHE A 372 12.89 2.92 -0.25
C PHE A 372 12.47 3.36 -1.64
N LEU A 373 11.16 3.46 -1.93
CA LEU A 373 10.67 3.99 -3.19
C LEU A 373 11.11 5.44 -3.40
N ILE A 374 10.96 6.29 -2.37
CA ILE A 374 11.42 7.68 -2.44
C ILE A 374 12.94 7.76 -2.52
N TYR A 375 13.69 6.92 -1.79
CA TYR A 375 15.17 6.92 -1.84
C TYR A 375 15.73 6.66 -3.25
N LEU A 376 15.03 5.86 -4.05
CA LEU A 376 15.41 5.55 -5.43
C LEU A 376 14.81 6.52 -6.44
N GLU A 377 14.01 7.49 -5.99
CA GLU A 377 13.31 8.44 -6.84
C GLU A 377 14.26 9.52 -7.37
N LYS A 378 14.19 9.77 -8.68
CA LYS A 378 15.06 10.75 -9.35
C LYS A 378 14.30 11.93 -9.91
N ASP A 379 12.99 11.79 -10.11
CA ASP A 379 12.18 12.79 -10.82
C ASP A 379 11.60 13.88 -9.89
N LEU A 380 11.77 13.74 -8.58
CA LEU A 380 11.29 14.71 -7.59
C LEU A 380 12.33 15.79 -7.28
N SER A 381 11.84 17.00 -6.97
CA SER A 381 12.72 18.07 -6.50
C SER A 381 13.39 17.69 -5.17
N LEU A 382 14.65 18.12 -4.98
CA LEU A 382 15.42 17.77 -3.79
C LEU A 382 14.71 18.13 -2.46
N PRO A 383 14.05 19.29 -2.31
CA PRO A 383 13.28 19.60 -1.10
C PRO A 383 12.13 18.63 -0.85
N THR A 384 11.35 18.31 -1.91
CA THR A 384 10.22 17.36 -1.82
C THR A 384 10.68 15.97 -1.45
N HIS A 385 11.76 15.49 -2.09
CA HIS A 385 12.36 14.20 -1.80
C HIS A 385 12.78 14.10 -0.32
N LYS A 386 13.53 15.09 0.18
CA LYS A 386 13.95 15.13 1.59
C LYS A 386 12.76 15.14 2.55
N LEU A 387 11.73 15.92 2.23
CA LEU A 387 10.52 16.00 3.06
C LEU A 387 9.81 14.65 3.15
N PHE A 388 9.61 13.96 2.02
CA PHE A 388 8.94 12.66 1.97
C PHE A 388 9.73 11.60 2.71
N PHE A 389 11.05 11.59 2.51
CA PHE A 389 11.96 10.70 3.22
C PHE A 389 11.83 10.87 4.74
N VAL A 390 11.78 12.12 5.23
CA VAL A 390 11.59 12.42 6.66
C VAL A 390 10.19 12.00 7.14
N ILE A 391 9.12 12.35 6.42
CA ILE A 391 7.76 12.00 6.81
C ILE A 391 7.60 10.49 6.92
N PHE A 392 8.00 9.74 5.90
CA PHE A 392 7.90 8.27 5.91
C PHE A 392 8.85 7.65 6.94
N GLY A 393 10.05 8.19 7.13
CA GLY A 393 10.99 7.75 8.15
C GLY A 393 10.43 7.88 9.57
N ILE A 394 9.92 9.05 9.94
CA ILE A 394 9.31 9.27 11.27
C ILE A 394 8.03 8.42 11.39
N SER A 395 7.22 8.32 10.34
CA SER A 395 6.01 7.48 10.34
C SER A 395 6.32 6.01 10.59
N MET A 396 7.41 5.49 10.02
CA MET A 396 7.90 4.14 10.29
C MET A 396 8.32 3.99 11.76
N ILE A 397 9.04 4.96 12.34
CA ILE A 397 9.49 4.97 13.75
C ILE A 397 8.31 4.86 14.70
N VAL A 398 7.29 5.70 14.52
CA VAL A 398 6.09 5.69 15.37
C VAL A 398 5.15 4.52 15.06
N SER A 399 5.45 3.73 14.02
CA SER A 399 4.69 2.51 13.67
C SER A 399 5.31 1.25 14.25
N HIS A 400 6.63 1.07 14.17
CA HIS A 400 7.34 -0.08 14.73
C HIS A 400 8.85 0.17 14.89
N TYR A 401 9.32 0.23 16.13
CA TYR A 401 10.71 0.55 16.47
C TYR A 401 11.74 -0.40 15.85
N SER A 402 11.47 -1.72 15.82
CA SER A 402 12.45 -2.70 15.31
C SER A 402 12.64 -2.57 13.80
N THR A 403 11.57 -2.30 13.06
CA THR A 403 11.66 -2.04 11.61
C THR A 403 12.51 -0.80 11.34
N SER A 404 12.40 0.22 12.19
CA SER A 404 13.22 1.42 12.08
C SER A 404 14.69 1.19 12.37
N TYR A 405 15.03 0.33 13.34
CA TYR A 405 16.42 -0.05 13.58
C TYR A 405 17.02 -0.78 12.37
N ILE A 406 16.28 -1.71 11.78
CA ILE A 406 16.70 -2.42 10.56
C ILE A 406 16.90 -1.42 9.41
N ALA A 407 15.94 -0.52 9.19
CA ALA A 407 16.03 0.49 8.14
C ALA A 407 17.25 1.40 8.33
N LEU A 408 17.51 1.84 9.56
CA LEU A 408 18.68 2.67 9.87
C LEU A 408 19.98 1.94 9.54
N VAL A 409 20.13 0.69 9.97
CA VAL A 409 21.31 -0.14 9.68
C VAL A 409 21.50 -0.30 8.16
N LEU A 410 20.42 -0.61 7.43
CA LEU A 410 20.48 -0.74 5.97
C LEU A 410 20.92 0.56 5.29
N LEU A 411 20.35 1.71 5.70
CA LEU A 411 20.73 3.01 5.14
C LEU A 411 22.18 3.36 5.44
N VAL A 412 22.68 3.05 6.64
CA VAL A 412 24.10 3.24 6.99
C VAL A 412 24.98 2.39 6.08
N ILE A 413 24.67 1.10 5.93
CA ILE A 413 25.44 0.18 5.07
C ILE A 413 25.45 0.69 3.62
N ILE A 414 24.29 1.07 3.07
CA ILE A 414 24.18 1.58 1.69
C ILE A 414 25.04 2.84 1.52
N ASN A 415 24.97 3.79 2.44
CA ASN A 415 25.76 5.01 2.37
C ASN A 415 27.27 4.74 2.51
N SER A 416 27.67 3.81 3.38
CA SER A 416 29.07 3.39 3.52
C SER A 416 29.59 2.75 2.24
N ILE A 417 28.82 1.87 1.61
CA ILE A 417 29.19 1.23 0.34
C ILE A 417 29.32 2.29 -0.77
N ASN A 418 28.36 3.21 -0.87
CA ASN A 418 28.41 4.30 -1.86
C ASN A 418 29.66 5.17 -1.68
N TYR A 419 29.96 5.57 -0.44
CA TYR A 419 31.15 6.37 -0.13
C TYR A 419 32.46 5.64 -0.50
N ILE A 420 32.57 4.35 -0.17
CA ILE A 420 33.74 3.54 -0.54
C ILE A 420 33.85 3.42 -2.07
N SER A 421 32.73 3.15 -2.76
CA SER A 421 32.71 3.04 -4.22
C SER A 421 33.10 4.34 -4.93
N GLU A 422 32.69 5.50 -4.41
CA GLU A 422 33.10 6.79 -4.97
C GLU A 422 34.60 7.06 -4.78
N LYS A 423 35.15 6.66 -3.63
CA LYS A 423 36.60 6.75 -3.38
C LYS A 423 37.42 5.79 -4.24
N TRP A 424 36.90 4.60 -4.54
CA TRP A 424 37.58 3.62 -5.39
C TRP A 424 37.55 3.98 -6.89
N LYS A 425 36.60 4.82 -7.30
CA LYS A 425 36.49 5.32 -8.69
C LYS A 425 37.32 6.58 -8.95
N LYS A 426 37.81 7.25 -7.89
CA LYS A 426 38.76 8.36 -7.95
C LYS A 426 40.17 7.83 -7.76
#